data_AF-A0A4R4P176-F1
#
_entry.id   AF-A0A4R4P176-F1
#
_cell.length_a   1.000
_cell.length_b   1.000
_cell.length_c   1.000
_cell.angle_alpha   90.00
_cell.angle_beta   90.00
_cell.angle_gamma   90.00
#
_symmetry.space_group_name_H-M   'P 1'
#
loop_
_entity.id
_entity.type
_entity.pdbx_description
1 polymer ?
#
loop_
_entity_poly.entity_id
_entity_poly.type
_entity_poly.pdbx_seq_one_letter_code
_entity_poly.pdbx_strand_id
1 'polypeptide(L)' 'MEFHAAALAQLQGLPPSAFDAMVERVTELVRAPWEAQIPNQDDAAFRQCIFGDVGLLSFYVDDGRELIRIFDVTWAG' A
#
# COMPACT_ATOMS: atom_id res chain seq x y z
N MET A 1 -6.26 -9.08 1.48
CA MET A 1 -5.34 -8.23 0.70
C MET A 1 -5.06 -8.90 -0.63
N GLU A 2 -5.05 -8.11 -1.71
CA GLU A 2 -4.65 -8.54 -3.05
C GLU A 2 -3.57 -7.60 -3.59
N PHE A 3 -2.67 -8.10 -4.43
CA PHE A 3 -1.70 -7.29 -5.17
C PHE A 3 -2.03 -7.30 -6.66
N HIS A 4 -1.97 -6.15 -7.31
CA HIS A 4 -1.94 -6.07 -8.76
C HIS A 4 -0.61 -6.65 -9.28
N ALA A 5 -0.61 -7.23 -10.49
CA ALA A 5 0.59 -7.85 -11.06
C ALA A 5 1.78 -6.87 -11.19
N ALA A 6 1.48 -5.59 -11.48
CA ALA A 6 2.49 -4.53 -11.50
C ALA A 6 3.14 -4.30 -10.12
N ALA A 7 2.34 -4.28 -9.07
CA ALA A 7 2.82 -4.14 -7.69
C ALA A 7 3.74 -5.31 -7.30
N LEU A 8 3.39 -6.55 -7.67
CA LEU A 8 4.23 -7.72 -7.41
C LEU A 8 5.62 -7.62 -8.06
N ALA A 9 5.72 -7.06 -9.27
CA ALA A 9 7.00 -6.85 -9.93
C ALA A 9 7.86 -5.81 -9.19
N GLN A 10 7.23 -4.76 -8.64
CA GLN A 10 7.93 -3.72 -7.87
C GLN A 10 8.50 -4.24 -6.55
N LEU A 11 7.84 -5.23 -5.93
CA LEU A 11 8.33 -5.86 -4.70
C LEU A 11 9.69 -6.54 -4.86
N GLN A 12 10.01 -7.06 -6.06
CA GLN A 12 11.27 -7.76 -6.31
C GLN A 12 12.50 -6.83 -6.23
N GLY A 13 12.31 -5.52 -6.36
CA GLY A 13 13.37 -4.52 -6.28
C GLY A 13 13.65 -4.00 -4.88
N LEU A 14 12.87 -4.41 -3.87
CA LEU A 14 12.99 -3.87 -2.52
C LEU A 14 14.17 -4.51 -1.75
N PRO A 15 15.01 -3.73 -1.06
CA PRO A 15 15.92 -4.29 -0.08
C PRO A 15 15.12 -4.95 1.06
N PRO A 16 15.65 -5.98 1.75
CA PRO A 16 14.91 -6.72 2.77
C PRO A 16 14.29 -5.85 3.87
N SER A 17 15.01 -4.82 4.34
CA SER A 17 14.49 -3.90 5.35
C SER A 17 13.29 -3.08 4.87
N ALA A 18 13.27 -2.66 3.59
CA ALA A 18 12.13 -1.95 3.02
C ALA A 18 10.94 -2.89 2.82
N PHE A 19 11.20 -4.15 2.46
CA PHE A 19 10.15 -5.17 2.37
C PHE A 19 9.51 -5.44 3.74
N ASP A 20 10.31 -5.61 4.79
CA ASP A 20 9.80 -5.83 6.15
C ASP A 20 8.95 -4.64 6.63
N ALA A 21 9.43 -3.40 6.42
CA ALA A 21 8.70 -2.20 6.77
C ALA A 21 7.38 -2.06 5.99
N MET A 22 7.36 -2.49 4.72
CA MET A 22 6.15 -2.54 3.92
C MET A 22 5.14 -3.55 4.49
N VAL A 23 5.59 -4.76 4.83
CA VAL A 23 4.73 -5.81 5.41
C VAL A 23 4.13 -5.37 6.74
N GLU A 24 4.93 -4.73 7.60
CA GLU A 24 4.46 -4.16 8.87
C GLU A 24 3.34 -3.14 8.62
N ARG A 25 3.57 -2.16 7.76
CA ARG A 25 2.56 -1.14 7.43
C ARG A 25 1.29 -1.74 6.83
N VAL A 26 1.43 -2.70 5.92
CA VAL A 26 0.28 -3.39 5.31
C VAL A 26 -0.55 -4.13 6.36
N THR A 27 0.09 -4.70 7.38
CA THR A 27 -0.61 -5.40 8.48
C THR A 27 -1.46 -4.43 9.31
N GLU A 28 -0.98 -3.20 9.52
CA GLU A 28 -1.76 -2.13 10.15
C GLU A 28 -2.95 -1.72 9.28
N LEU A 29 -2.70 -1.52 7.97
CA LEU A 29 -3.72 -1.09 7.01
C LEU A 29 -4.87 -2.09 6.86
N VAL A 30 -4.63 -3.40 6.99
CA VAL A 30 -5.72 -4.38 6.95
C VAL A 30 -6.73 -4.16 8.08
N ARG A 31 -6.32 -3.55 9.20
CA ARG A 31 -7.21 -3.25 10.33
C ARG A 31 -7.87 -1.88 10.22
N ALA A 32 -7.16 -0.90 9.68
CA ALA A 32 -7.61 0.49 9.62
C ALA A 32 -7.25 1.15 8.26
N PRO A 33 -7.79 0.64 7.13
CA PRO A 33 -7.37 1.11 5.81
C PRO A 33 -7.77 2.56 5.53
N TRP A 34 -8.83 3.03 6.19
CA TRP A 34 -9.40 4.37 6.03
C TRP A 34 -8.62 5.47 6.77
N GLU A 35 -7.66 5.10 7.63
CA GLU A 35 -6.75 6.07 8.29
C GLU A 35 -5.62 6.54 7.36
N ALA A 36 -5.41 5.85 6.24
CA ALA A 36 -4.45 6.26 5.23
C ALA A 36 -4.88 7.54 4.50
N GLN A 37 -3.89 8.26 3.96
CA GLN A 37 -4.10 9.51 3.27
C GLN A 37 -4.90 9.32 1.97
N ILE A 38 -5.77 10.28 1.66
CA ILE A 38 -6.46 10.37 0.37
C ILE A 38 -5.58 11.19 -0.58
N PRO A 39 -5.11 10.62 -1.71
CA PRO A 39 -4.27 11.33 -2.67
C PRO A 39 -5.05 12.35 -3.51
N ASN A 40 -6.34 12.07 -3.79
CA ASN A 40 -7.26 12.96 -4.50
C ASN A 40 -8.65 12.86 -3.87
N GLN A 41 -9.28 14.00 -3.57
CA GLN A 41 -10.61 14.06 -2.94
C GLN A 41 -11.74 13.53 -3.84
N ASP A 42 -11.50 13.36 -5.14
CA ASP A 42 -12.49 12.84 -6.08
C ASP A 42 -12.88 11.37 -5.79
N ASP A 43 -11.97 10.58 -5.22
CA ASP A 43 -12.24 9.19 -4.86
C ASP A 43 -11.53 8.80 -3.56
N ALA A 44 -12.31 8.82 -2.48
CA ALA A 44 -11.85 8.50 -1.14
C ALA A 44 -11.50 7.01 -0.93
N ALA A 45 -11.82 6.12 -1.88
CA ALA A 45 -11.43 4.71 -1.79
C ALA A 45 -9.98 4.47 -2.24
N PHE A 46 -9.41 5.38 -3.05
CA PHE A 46 -7.98 5.39 -3.32
C PHE A 46 -7.23 6.01 -2.15
N ARG A 47 -6.19 5.32 -1.70
CA ARG A 47 -5.45 5.63 -0.48
C ARG A 47 -3.96 5.46 -0.69
N GLN A 48 -3.19 6.21 0.08
CA GLN A 48 -1.74 6.15 0.11
C GLN A 48 -1.19 6.20 1.53
N CYS A 49 -0.08 5.50 1.75
CA CYS A 49 0.70 5.63 2.97
C CYS A 49 2.19 5.47 2.71
N ILE A 50 3.00 6.08 3.58
CA ILE A 50 4.46 5.88 3.59
C ILE A 50 4.80 4.59 4.33
N PHE A 51 5.78 3.82 3.88
CA PHE A 51 6.38 2.72 4.65
C PHE A 51 7.89 2.87 4.71
N GLY A 52 8.51 2.43 5.81
CA GLY A 52 9.89 2.78 6.12
C GLY A 52 10.09 4.30 6.10
N ASP A 53 11.25 4.75 5.62
CA ASP A 53 11.59 6.17 5.56
C ASP A 53 11.16 6.86 4.25
N VAL A 54 11.21 6.12 3.13
CA VAL A 54 11.05 6.68 1.78
C VAL A 54 10.21 5.80 0.83
N GLY A 55 9.49 4.82 1.36
CA GLY A 55 8.58 3.98 0.59
C GLY A 55 7.18 4.58 0.50
N LEU A 56 6.52 4.44 -0.65
CA LEU A 56 5.12 4.83 -0.85
C LEU A 56 4.31 3.62 -1.32
N LEU A 57 3.19 3.37 -0.67
CA LEU A 57 2.26 2.31 -1.02
C LEU A 57 0.91 2.92 -1.39
N SER A 58 0.42 2.60 -2.58
CA SER A 58 -0.88 3.06 -3.08
C SER A 58 -1.83 1.87 -3.22
N PHE A 59 -3.04 2.04 -2.69
CA PHE A 59 -4.02 0.97 -2.62
C PHE A 59 -5.45 1.48 -2.75
N TYR A 60 -6.34 0.56 -3.09
CA TYR A 60 -7.77 0.78 -3.15
C TYR A 60 -8.44 0.01 -2.01
N VAL A 61 -9.39 0.64 -1.31
CA VAL A 61 -10.21 -0.02 -0.29
C VAL A 61 -11.50 -0.54 -0.92
N ASP A 62 -11.66 -1.85 -0.95
CA ASP A 62 -12.89 -2.51 -1.35
C ASP A 62 -13.69 -2.91 -0.11
N ASP A 63 -14.60 -2.03 0.29
CA ASP A 63 -15.43 -2.22 1.49
C ASP A 63 -16.40 -3.41 1.32
N GLY A 64 -16.91 -3.61 0.09
CA GLY A 64 -17.84 -4.71 -0.20
C GLY A 64 -17.21 -6.10 -0.11
N ARG A 65 -15.88 -6.20 -0.28
CA ARG A 65 -15.11 -7.44 -0.13
C ARG A 65 -14.21 -7.46 1.11
N GLU A 66 -14.32 -6.46 1.98
CA GLU A 66 -13.50 -6.29 3.20
C GLU A 66 -12.00 -6.48 2.94
N LEU A 67 -11.48 -5.91 1.86
CA LEU A 67 -10.08 -6.05 1.49
C LEU A 67 -9.46 -4.77 0.91
N ILE A 68 -8.14 -4.68 1.01
CA ILE A 68 -7.35 -3.71 0.26
C ILE A 68 -6.71 -4.35 -0.97
N ARG A 69 -6.66 -3.60 -2.06
CA ARG A 69 -5.96 -3.96 -3.31
C ARG A 69 -4.79 -3.02 -3.52
N ILE A 70 -3.57 -3.53 -3.39
CA ILE A 70 -2.35 -2.76 -3.58
C ILE A 70 -2.03 -2.73 -5.08
N PHE A 71 -1.96 -1.55 -5.67
CA PHE A 71 -1.75 -1.40 -7.11
C PHE A 71 -0.42 -0.75 -7.48
N ASP A 72 0.23 -0.05 -6.55
CA ASP A 72 1.54 0.54 -6.75
C ASP A 72 2.37 0.52 -5.46
N VAL A 73 3.63 0.15 -5.60
CA VAL A 73 4.65 0.22 -4.54
C VAL A 73 5.87 0.92 -5.11
N THR A 74 6.24 2.05 -4.52
CA THR A 74 7.40 2.84 -4.92
C THR A 74 8.41 2.90 -3.79
N TRP A 75 9.69 2.75 -4.12
CA TRP A 75 10.82 2.87 -3.19
C TRP A 75 11.86 3.80 -3.78
N ALA A 76 12.29 4.81 -3.02
CA ALA A 76 13.20 5.86 -3.49
C ALA A 76 14.64 5.70 -2.94
N GLY A 77 14.96 4.58 -2.28
CA GLY A 77 16.29 4.32 -1.69
C GLY A 77 17.12 3.29 -2.45
#